data_AF-A0A535ASM9-F1
#
_entry.id   AF-A0A535ASM9-F1
#
_cell.length_a   1.000
_cell.length_b   1.000
_cell.length_c   1.000
_cell.angle_alpha   90.00
_cell.angle_beta   90.00
_cell.angle_gamma   90.00
#
_symmetry.space_group_name_H-M   'P 1'
#
loop_
_entity.id
_entity.type
_entity.pdbx_description
1 polymer ?
#
loop_
_entity_poly.entity_id
_entity_poly.type
_entity_poly.pdbx_seq_one_letter_code
_entity_poly.pdbx_strand_id
1 'polypeptide(L)'
;MRLADDRGRCVNVVSGTWRGIRVAAFTYRYADISEDPAIIEITCATTTIDRALPSMLIEPLGAKEYLRRRLGETNLSAFDRRFQIYAPDTDAARAALPLRTREWMLEHAKNGRLVVDGDRIGLTVGRSRMRQLPDVLDRIIALRSTFH
;
A
#
# COMPACT_ATOMS: atom_id res chain seq x y z
N MET A 1 -18.77 -24.33 -16.16
CA MET A 1 -17.89 -23.17 -15.92
C MET A 1 -17.50 -23.18 -14.45
N ARG A 2 -16.35 -23.76 -14.09
CA ARG A 2 -15.89 -23.81 -12.70
C ARG A 2 -15.42 -22.41 -12.31
N LEU A 3 -16.16 -21.75 -11.43
CA LEU A 3 -15.68 -20.57 -10.71
C LEU A 3 -14.44 -21.00 -9.92
N ALA A 4 -13.25 -20.63 -10.40
CA ALA A 4 -12.02 -20.79 -9.64
C ALA A 4 -12.10 -19.86 -8.42
N ASP A 5 -12.38 -20.46 -7.27
CA ASP A 5 -12.54 -19.80 -5.98
C ASP A 5 -11.19 -19.69 -5.23
N ASP A 6 -10.16 -19.16 -5.89
CA ASP A 6 -8.77 -19.19 -5.35
C ASP A 6 -7.97 -17.90 -5.65
N ARG A 7 -8.60 -16.73 -5.45
CA ARG A 7 -8.08 -15.40 -5.85
C ARG A 7 -6.92 -14.85 -5.01
N GLY A 8 -6.33 -15.65 -4.13
CA GLY A 8 -5.19 -15.28 -3.29
C GLY A 8 -5.49 -15.42 -1.80
N ARG A 9 -4.46 -15.75 -1.01
CA ARG A 9 -4.59 -16.06 0.42
C ARG A 9 -3.48 -15.42 1.25
N CYS A 10 -3.80 -15.09 2.50
CA CYS A 10 -2.81 -14.68 3.49
C CYS A 10 -2.14 -15.91 4.11
N VAL A 11 -0.81 -15.94 4.11
CA VAL A 11 0.01 -16.98 4.77
C VAL A 11 1.06 -16.31 5.66
N ASN A 12 1.72 -17.09 6.53
CA ASN A 12 2.74 -16.59 7.47
C ASN A 12 2.24 -15.39 8.30
N VAL A 13 1.00 -15.45 8.75
CA VAL A 13 0.38 -14.37 9.52
C VAL A 13 1.03 -14.31 10.90
N VAL A 14 1.54 -13.14 11.24
CA VAL A 14 2.10 -12.82 12.55
C VAL A 14 1.44 -11.57 13.08
N SER A 15 1.16 -11.52 14.38
CA SER A 15 0.60 -10.35 15.04
C SER A 15 1.22 -10.17 16.41
N GLY A 16 1.38 -8.93 16.83
CA GLY A 16 1.93 -8.61 18.14
C GLY A 16 2.24 -7.14 18.27
N THR A 17 3.18 -6.84 19.15
CA THR A 17 3.66 -5.48 19.38
C THR A 17 5.06 -5.33 18.82
N TRP A 18 5.28 -4.28 18.03
CA TRP A 18 6.59 -3.89 17.53
C TRP A 18 6.85 -2.43 17.95
N ARG A 19 7.96 -2.17 18.67
CA ARG A 19 8.28 -0.84 19.24
C ARG A 19 7.10 -0.17 19.98
N GLY A 20 6.31 -0.96 20.72
CA GLY A 20 5.15 -0.47 21.48
C GLY A 20 3.86 -0.31 20.67
N ILE A 21 3.87 -0.56 19.35
CA ILE A 21 2.70 -0.41 18.47
C ILE A 21 2.16 -1.78 18.07
N ARG A 22 0.83 -1.95 18.11
CA ARG A 22 0.17 -3.17 17.61
C ARG A 22 0.29 -3.26 16.10
N VAL A 23 0.80 -4.38 15.62
CA VAL A 23 1.01 -4.64 14.20
C VAL A 23 0.59 -6.07 13.86
N ALA A 24 0.15 -6.26 12.62
CA ALA A 24 0.05 -7.57 12.01
C ALA A 24 0.81 -7.55 10.68
N ALA A 25 1.43 -8.66 10.32
CA ALA A 25 2.10 -8.83 9.04
C ALA A 25 1.80 -10.20 8.47
N PHE A 26 1.76 -10.28 7.15
CA PHE A 26 1.41 -11.51 6.44
C PHE A 26 2.02 -11.48 5.05
N THR A 27 2.16 -12.66 4.45
CA THR A 27 2.43 -12.80 3.02
C THR A 27 1.12 -12.98 2.29
N TYR A 28 0.78 -12.07 1.38
CA TYR A 28 -0.30 -12.28 0.44
C TYR A 28 0.22 -13.05 -0.77
N ARG A 29 -0.30 -14.26 -0.98
CA ARG A 29 0.08 -15.15 -2.07
C ARG A 29 -1.08 -15.28 -3.06
N TYR A 30 -0.86 -14.99 -4.33
CA TYR A 30 -1.84 -15.14 -5.41
C TYR A 30 -1.19 -15.66 -6.70
N ALA A 31 -1.96 -16.26 -7.59
CA ALA A 31 -1.50 -16.64 -8.92
C ALA A 31 -1.76 -15.49 -9.89
N ASP A 32 -0.76 -15.17 -10.74
CA ASP A 32 -0.97 -14.22 -11.83
C ASP A 32 -1.98 -14.78 -12.84
N ILE A 33 -2.77 -13.89 -13.45
CA ILE A 33 -3.74 -14.25 -14.49
C ILE A 33 -3.01 -14.17 -15.83
N SER A 34 -2.13 -15.14 -16.07
CA SER A 34 -1.37 -15.32 -17.32
C SER A 34 -1.50 -16.75 -17.83
N GLU A 35 -1.18 -16.97 -19.11
CA GLU A 35 -1.18 -18.32 -19.73
C GLU A 35 -0.26 -19.31 -19.00
N ASP A 36 0.83 -18.80 -18.41
CA ASP A 36 1.68 -19.51 -17.44
C ASP A 36 1.58 -18.80 -16.08
N PRO A 37 0.70 -19.25 -15.16
CA PRO A 37 0.41 -18.54 -13.92
C PRO A 37 1.55 -18.66 -12.91
N ALA A 38 2.34 -17.60 -12.77
CA ALA A 38 3.37 -17.53 -11.73
C ALA A 38 2.73 -17.22 -10.36
N ILE A 39 3.19 -17.90 -9.30
CA ILE A 39 2.83 -17.55 -7.93
C ILE A 39 3.55 -16.26 -7.54
N ILE A 40 2.78 -15.24 -7.18
CA ILE A 40 3.27 -13.97 -6.66
C ILE A 40 3.07 -13.93 -5.15
N GLU A 41 4.12 -13.52 -4.43
CA GLU A 41 4.11 -13.31 -2.99
C GLU A 41 4.46 -11.85 -2.68
N ILE A 42 3.66 -11.24 -1.81
CA ILE A 42 3.83 -9.86 -1.35
C ILE A 42 3.81 -9.87 0.17
N THR A 43 4.82 -9.26 0.79
CA THR A 43 4.80 -9.04 2.24
C THR A 43 4.01 -7.77 2.55
N CYS A 44 3.06 -7.91 3.47
CA CYS A 44 2.15 -6.87 3.90
C CYS A 44 2.31 -6.66 5.41
N ALA A 45 2.15 -5.43 5.87
CA ALA A 45 1.97 -5.13 7.28
C ALA A 45 0.84 -4.12 7.49
N THR A 46 0.15 -4.23 8.62
CA THR A 46 -0.99 -3.40 8.98
C THR A 46 -0.87 -2.92 10.42
N THR A 47 -1.39 -1.73 10.69
CA THR A 47 -1.52 -1.16 12.03
C THR A 47 -2.73 -0.21 12.09
N THR A 48 -2.99 0.37 13.26
CA THR A 48 -4.02 1.38 13.45
C THR A 48 -3.43 2.77 13.59
N ILE A 49 -4.18 3.77 13.12
CA ILE A 49 -3.91 5.20 13.29
C ILE A 49 -4.93 5.79 14.27
N ASP A 50 -4.63 6.96 14.84
CA ASP A 50 -5.44 7.54 15.92
C ASP A 50 -6.73 8.22 15.44
N ARG A 51 -6.95 8.28 14.12
CA ARG A 51 -8.13 8.89 13.49
C ARG A 51 -8.65 8.02 12.35
N ALA A 52 -9.95 8.02 12.13
CA ALA A 52 -10.55 7.37 10.98
C ALA A 52 -10.41 8.24 9.71
N LEU A 53 -10.16 7.60 8.57
CA LEU A 53 -10.09 8.24 7.26
C LEU A 53 -11.01 7.55 6.24
N PRO A 54 -11.38 8.24 5.14
CA PRO A 54 -12.09 7.61 4.04
C PRO A 54 -11.30 6.41 3.50
N SER A 55 -11.99 5.31 3.21
CA SER A 55 -11.33 4.13 2.65
C SER A 55 -10.74 4.46 1.28
N MET A 56 -9.45 4.17 1.12
CA MET A 56 -8.71 4.49 -0.09
C MET A 56 -7.56 3.50 -0.32
N LEU A 57 -7.30 3.25 -1.60
CA LEU A 57 -6.16 2.48 -2.08
C LEU A 57 -5.25 3.44 -2.86
N ILE A 58 -3.97 3.45 -2.51
CA ILE A 58 -2.95 4.26 -3.13
C ILE A 58 -1.92 3.34 -3.76
N GLU A 59 -1.75 3.42 -5.08
CA GLU A 59 -0.84 2.55 -5.82
C GLU A 59 0.10 3.36 -6.72
N PRO A 60 1.33 2.89 -6.94
CA PRO A 60 2.23 3.50 -7.92
C PRO A 60 1.65 3.37 -9.32
N LEU A 61 1.78 4.44 -10.12
CA LEU A 61 1.40 4.41 -11.52
C LEU A 61 2.27 3.44 -12.32
N GLY A 62 1.65 2.74 -13.27
CA GLY A 62 2.39 2.00 -14.29
C GLY A 62 3.28 2.95 -15.13
N ALA A 63 4.39 2.43 -15.67
CA ALA A 63 5.42 3.23 -16.34
C ALA A 63 4.86 4.13 -17.46
N LYS A 64 3.91 3.62 -18.26
CA LYS A 64 3.26 4.38 -19.34
C LYS A 64 2.47 5.58 -18.81
N GLU A 65 1.66 5.38 -17.77
CA GLU A 65 0.83 6.43 -17.18
C GLU A 65 1.69 7.46 -16.44
N TYR A 66 2.73 7.01 -15.74
CA TYR A 66 3.74 7.89 -15.16
C TYR A 66 4.38 8.81 -16.20
N LEU A 67 4.82 8.27 -17.34
CA LEU A 67 5.43 9.06 -18.42
C LEU A 67 4.42 10.03 -19.03
N ARG A 68 3.18 9.60 -19.25
CA ARG A 68 2.10 10.46 -19.76
C ARG A 68 1.91 11.70 -18.88
N ARG A 69 1.78 11.50 -17.57
CA ARG A 69 1.61 12.60 -16.60
C ARG A 69 2.83 13.50 -16.52
N ARG A 70 4.02 12.90 -16.52
CA ARG A 70 5.28 13.65 -16.45
C ARG A 70 5.48 14.58 -17.65
N LEU A 71 5.03 14.19 -18.84
CA LEU A 71 5.25 14.94 -20.09
C LEU A 71 4.07 15.86 -20.44
N GLY A 72 2.84 15.49 -20.06
CA GLY A 72 1.62 16.19 -20.49
C GLY A 72 0.92 17.03 -19.42
N GLU A 73 1.21 16.83 -18.12
CA GLU A 73 0.43 17.44 -17.03
C GLU A 73 1.33 18.29 -16.12
N THR A 74 1.34 19.61 -16.35
CA THR A 74 2.21 20.56 -15.65
C THR A 74 1.77 20.85 -14.21
N ASN A 75 0.47 20.78 -13.92
CA ASN A 75 -0.12 21.19 -12.63
C ASN A 75 -0.23 20.07 -11.58
N LEU A 76 0.31 18.88 -11.85
CA LEU A 76 0.30 17.79 -10.88
C LEU A 76 1.38 17.94 -9.80
N SER A 77 1.01 17.64 -8.56
CA SER A 77 1.99 17.48 -7.47
C SER A 77 2.94 16.31 -7.75
N ALA A 78 4.11 16.29 -7.10
CA ALA A 78 5.06 15.18 -7.23
C ALA A 78 4.42 13.83 -6.85
N PHE A 79 3.51 13.84 -5.86
CA PHE A 79 2.74 12.68 -5.44
C PHE A 79 1.80 12.20 -6.56
N ASP A 80 1.03 13.10 -7.16
CA ASP A 80 0.01 12.76 -8.19
C ASP A 80 0.61 12.32 -9.53
N ARG A 81 1.85 12.75 -9.78
CA ARG A 81 2.63 12.25 -10.90
C ARG A 81 3.07 10.82 -10.72
N ARG A 82 3.10 10.29 -9.49
CA ARG A 82 3.69 8.98 -9.17
C ARG A 82 2.67 7.97 -8.65
N PHE A 83 1.62 8.42 -7.99
CA PHE A 83 0.62 7.57 -7.37
C PHE A 83 -0.79 7.87 -7.90
N GLN A 84 -1.61 6.84 -7.91
CA GLN A 84 -3.05 6.93 -8.12
C GLN A 84 -3.77 6.66 -6.80
N ILE A 85 -4.79 7.46 -6.50
CA ILE A 85 -5.74 7.19 -5.42
C ILE A 85 -6.99 6.58 -6.05
N TYR A 86 -7.45 5.47 -5.47
CA TYR A 86 -8.74 4.84 -5.74
C TYR A 86 -9.57 4.91 -4.46
N ALA A 87 -10.70 5.61 -4.53
CA ALA A 87 -11.63 5.75 -3.42
C ALA A 87 -13.05 6.02 -3.97
N PRO A 88 -14.12 5.73 -3.22
CA PRO A 88 -15.49 6.10 -3.60
C PRO A 88 -15.62 7.62 -3.86
N ASP A 89 -14.99 8.43 -3.01
CA ASP A 89 -14.82 9.86 -3.21
C ASP A 89 -13.31 10.17 -3.22
N THR A 90 -12.77 10.35 -4.42
CA THR A 90 -11.33 10.56 -4.61
C THR A 90 -10.88 11.94 -4.14
N ASP A 91 -11.72 12.95 -4.23
CA ASP A 91 -11.36 14.32 -3.81
C ASP A 91 -11.36 14.44 -2.29
N ALA A 92 -12.36 13.86 -1.61
CA ALA A 92 -12.36 13.78 -0.16
C ALA A 92 -11.19 12.93 0.37
N ALA A 93 -10.90 11.78 -0.24
CA ALA A 93 -9.76 10.94 0.13
C ALA A 93 -8.43 11.69 -0.04
N ARG A 94 -8.27 12.40 -1.16
CA ARG A 94 -7.11 13.24 -1.42
C ARG A 94 -6.97 14.35 -0.39
N ALA A 95 -8.04 15.07 -0.06
CA ALA A 95 -8.00 16.13 0.94
C ALA A 95 -7.67 15.59 2.34
N ALA A 96 -8.17 14.40 2.68
CA ALA A 96 -7.96 13.76 3.97
C ALA A 96 -6.54 13.22 4.16
N LEU A 97 -5.81 12.89 3.09
CA LEU A 97 -4.47 12.32 3.18
C LEU A 97 -3.42 13.36 3.62
N PRO A 98 -2.74 13.20 4.78
CA PRO A 98 -1.78 14.19 5.29
C PRO A 98 -0.61 14.43 4.35
N LEU A 99 -0.08 15.66 4.33
CA LEU A 99 1.08 16.03 3.51
C LEU A 99 2.31 15.16 3.83
N ARG A 100 2.60 14.96 5.12
CA ARG A 100 3.72 14.11 5.58
C ARG A 100 3.60 12.67 5.08
N THR A 101 2.38 12.12 4.99
CA THR A 101 2.14 10.79 4.44
C THR A 101 2.50 10.73 2.97
N ARG A 102 2.13 11.76 2.18
CA ARG A 102 2.47 11.86 0.75
C ARG A 102 3.98 11.95 0.54
N GLU A 103 4.66 12.78 1.33
CA GLU A 103 6.11 12.93 1.30
C GLU A 103 6.83 11.62 1.65
N TRP A 104 6.39 10.97 2.72
CA TRP A 104 6.94 9.68 3.14
C TRP A 104 6.79 8.63 2.04
N MET A 105 5.62 8.55 1.38
CA MET A 105 5.39 7.60 0.29
C MET A 105 6.32 7.84 -0.91
N LEU A 106 6.56 9.11 -1.27
CA LEU A 106 7.47 9.47 -2.35
C LEU A 106 8.92 9.01 -2.08
N GLU A 107 9.35 9.08 -0.83
CA GLU A 107 10.70 8.71 -0.42
C GLU A 107 10.85 7.19 -0.23
N HIS A 108 9.90 6.56 0.45
CA HIS A 108 10.08 5.20 1.00
C HIS A 108 9.26 4.12 0.29
N ALA A 109 8.15 4.47 -0.38
CA ALA A 109 7.16 3.52 -0.91
C ALA A 109 6.94 3.65 -2.42
N LYS A 110 8.00 3.97 -3.18
CA LYS A 110 7.96 4.18 -4.63
C LYS A 110 7.34 3.03 -5.46
N ASN A 111 7.34 1.81 -4.92
CA ASN A 111 6.77 0.59 -5.52
C ASN A 111 5.77 -0.11 -4.56
N GLY A 112 5.47 0.52 -3.43
CA GLY A 112 4.57 -0.04 -2.42
C GLY A 112 3.16 0.52 -2.57
N ARG A 113 2.17 -0.24 -2.11
CA ARG A 113 0.77 0.20 -2.07
C ARG A 113 0.37 0.49 -0.63
N LEU A 114 -0.40 1.55 -0.44
CA LEU A 114 -1.00 1.90 0.84
C LEU A 114 -2.51 1.68 0.75
N VAL A 115 -3.05 0.93 1.70
CA VAL A 115 -4.49 0.78 1.93
C VAL A 115 -4.83 1.53 3.21
N VAL A 116 -5.87 2.35 3.16
CA VAL A 116 -6.48 2.97 4.34
C VAL A 116 -7.91 2.50 4.39
N ASP A 117 -8.34 2.04 5.56
CA ASP A 117 -9.70 1.60 5.82
C ASP A 117 -10.11 2.02 7.23
N GLY A 118 -10.80 3.16 7.35
CA GLY A 118 -11.13 3.76 8.63
C GLY A 118 -9.89 4.11 9.44
N ASP A 119 -9.74 3.50 10.61
CA ASP A 119 -8.60 3.66 11.53
C ASP A 119 -7.45 2.69 11.23
N ARG A 120 -7.56 1.85 10.19
CA ARG A 120 -6.53 0.87 9.82
C ARG A 120 -5.78 1.32 8.59
N ILE A 121 -4.48 1.07 8.62
CA ILE A 121 -3.62 1.25 7.46
C ILE A 121 -2.86 -0.05 7.16
N GLY A 122 -2.63 -0.29 5.88
CA GLY A 122 -1.87 -1.42 5.37
C GLY A 122 -0.84 -0.98 4.35
N LEU A 123 0.39 -1.46 4.50
CA LEU A 123 1.48 -1.22 3.55
C LEU A 123 1.87 -2.54 2.90
N THR A 124 1.95 -2.53 1.57
CA THR A 124 2.55 -3.61 0.79
C THR A 124 3.92 -3.18 0.31
N VAL A 125 4.92 -4.06 0.47
CA VAL A 125 6.31 -3.75 0.11
C VAL A 125 6.81 -4.75 -0.92
N GLY A 126 6.36 -4.58 -2.18
CA GLY A 126 6.86 -5.30 -3.36
C GLY A 126 6.92 -6.84 -3.27
N ARG A 127 7.56 -7.47 -4.26
CA ARG A 127 7.86 -8.92 -4.24
C ARG A 127 8.97 -9.19 -3.24
N SER A 128 8.63 -9.23 -1.95
CA SER A 128 9.58 -9.48 -0.88
C SER A 128 9.25 -10.76 -0.11
N ARG A 129 10.30 -11.54 0.19
CA ARG A 129 10.25 -12.72 1.06
C ARG A 129 10.24 -12.24 2.52
N MET A 130 9.55 -12.95 3.41
CA MET A 130 9.45 -12.70 4.87
C MET A 130 10.77 -12.41 5.62
N ARG A 131 11.94 -12.63 5.00
CA ARG A 131 13.26 -12.21 5.51
C ARG A 131 13.37 -10.70 5.74
N GLN A 132 12.53 -9.87 5.10
CA GLN A 132 12.49 -8.42 5.29
C GLN A 132 11.40 -7.97 6.29
N LEU A 133 10.80 -8.90 7.05
CA LEU A 133 9.71 -8.57 7.98
C LEU A 133 10.07 -7.42 8.95
N PRO A 134 11.25 -7.39 9.62
CA PRO A 134 11.61 -6.28 10.50
C PRO A 134 11.59 -4.92 9.78
N ASP A 135 12.11 -4.84 8.55
CA ASP A 135 12.11 -3.61 7.76
C ASP A 135 10.69 -3.16 7.40
N VAL A 136 9.80 -4.11 7.08
CA VAL A 136 8.40 -3.81 6.76
C VAL A 136 7.67 -3.31 8.02
N LEU A 137 7.95 -3.92 9.19
CA LEU A 137 7.40 -3.49 10.47
C LEU A 137 7.90 -2.09 10.87
N ASP A 138 9.18 -1.80 10.65
CA ASP A 138 9.73 -0.46 10.89
C ASP A 138 9.11 0.58 9.94
N ARG A 139 8.89 0.22 8.67
CA ARG A 139 8.24 1.10 7.68
C ARG A 139 6.77 1.40 8.02
N ILE A 140 5.98 0.40 8.43
CA ILE A 140 4.57 0.66 8.78
C ILE A 140 4.46 1.55 10.03
N ILE A 141 5.39 1.44 10.99
CA ILE A 141 5.43 2.34 12.15
C ILE A 141 5.84 3.76 11.75
N ALA A 142 6.88 3.90 10.92
CA ALA A 142 7.29 5.20 10.41
C ALA A 142 6.17 5.86 9.57
N LEU A 143 5.42 5.08 8.80
CA LEU A 143 4.25 5.55 8.08
C LEU A 143 3.14 5.99 9.04
N ARG A 144 2.82 5.19 10.06
CA ARG A 144 1.80 5.50 11.07
C ARG A 144 2.00 6.88 11.69
N SER A 145 3.24 7.25 12.02
CA SER A 145 3.55 8.56 12.63
C SER A 145 3.36 9.76 11.69
N THR A 146 3.06 9.53 10.41
CA THR A 146 2.71 10.60 9.47
C THR A 146 1.23 10.98 9.49
N PHE A 147 0.39 10.21 10.20
CA PHE A 147 -1.07 10.39 10.26
C PHE A 147 -1.56 11.31 11.39
N HIS A 148 -0.64 11.98 12.09
CA HIS A 148 -0.94 12.99 13.11
C HIS A 148 -1.35 14.33 12.49
#